data_AF-A0A1V9VDD1-F1
#
_entry.id   AF-A0A1V9VDD1-F1
#
_cell.length_a   1.000
_cell.length_b   1.000
_cell.length_c   1.000
_cell.angle_alpha   90.00
_cell.angle_beta   90.00
_cell.angle_gamma   90.00
#
_symmetry.space_group_name_H-M   'P 1'
#
loop_
_entity.id
_entity.type
_entity.pdbx_description
1 polymer ?
#
loop_
_entity_poly.entity_id
_entity_poly.type
_entity_poly.pdbx_seq_one_letter_code
_entity_poly.pdbx_strand_id
1 'polypeptide(L)' 'MLVTKKAPDFTATAVLADGSISEDFNLYKNIGKNGA' A
#
# COMPACT_ATOMS: atom_id res chain seq x y z
N MET A 1 -1.61 16.82 10.51
CA MET A 1 -2.00 16.89 9.08
C MET A 1 -1.01 16.07 8.25
N LEU A 2 -1.48 15.03 7.56
CA LEU A 2 -0.69 14.14 6.69
C LEU A 2 -0.69 14.58 5.21
N VAL A 3 -1.57 15.52 4.85
CA VAL A 3 -1.66 16.09 3.51
C VAL A 3 -0.32 16.72 3.13
N THR A 4 0.10 16.51 1.88
CA THR A 4 1.40 16.91 1.27
C THR A 4 2.67 16.28 1.86
N LYS A 5 2.56 15.33 2.80
CA LYS A 5 3.70 14.60 3.35
C LYS A 5 3.73 13.20 2.73
N LYS A 6 4.95 12.65 2.53
CA LYS A 6 5.11 11.26 2.12
C LYS A 6 4.38 10.36 3.12
N ALA A 7 3.62 9.40 2.59
CA ALA A 7 2.94 8.41 3.42
C ALA A 7 3.99 7.63 4.25
N PRO A 8 3.71 7.23 5.50
CA PRO A 8 4.56 6.30 6.19
C PRO A 8 4.69 4.99 5.39
N ASP A 9 5.87 4.37 5.44
CA ASP A 9 6.01 3.02 4.91
C ASP A 9 5.17 2.07 5.77
N PHE A 10 4.35 1.25 5.11
CA PHE A 10 3.53 0.27 5.78
C PHE A 10 3.57 -1.05 5.01
N THR A 11 3.70 -2.12 5.79
CA THR A 11 3.54 -3.51 5.34
C THR A 11 2.52 -4.17 6.24
N ALA A 12 1.50 -4.77 5.66
CA ALA A 12 0.43 -5.43 6.39
C ALA A 12 -0.20 -6.55 5.55
N THR A 13 -0.96 -7.42 6.21
CA THR A 13 -1.77 -8.41 5.51
C THR A 13 -2.95 -7.74 4.82
N ALA A 14 -3.13 -8.02 3.53
CA ALA A 14 -4.20 -7.46 2.70
C ALA A 14 -4.88 -8.54 1.87
N VAL A 15 -6.15 -8.29 1.53
CA VAL A 15 -6.88 -9.11 0.56
C VAL A 15 -6.77 -8.42 -0.80
N LEU A 16 -6.22 -9.13 -1.79
CA LEU A 16 -6.02 -8.63 -3.14
C LEU A 16 -7.32 -8.71 -3.96
N ALA A 17 -7.35 -8.02 -5.11
CA ALA A 17 -8.54 -7.93 -5.96
C ALA A 17 -9.00 -9.28 -6.53
N ASP A 18 -8.09 -10.26 -6.63
CA ASP A 18 -8.38 -11.64 -7.04
C ASP A 18 -8.91 -12.52 -5.90
N GLY A 19 -9.06 -11.97 -4.68
CA GLY A 19 -9.50 -12.69 -3.49
C GLY A 19 -8.39 -13.46 -2.77
N SER A 20 -7.14 -13.40 -3.25
CA SER A 20 -6.00 -13.96 -2.55
C SER A 20 -5.61 -13.10 -1.34
N ILE A 21 -5.08 -13.74 -0.29
CA ILE A 21 -4.56 -13.05 0.89
C ILE A 21 -3.04 -12.89 0.71
N SER A 22 -2.56 -11.65 0.79
CA SER A 22 -1.14 -11.32 0.78
C SER A 22 -0.73 -10.88 2.18
N GLU A 23 0.12 -11.66 2.84
CA GLU A 23 0.54 -11.39 4.23
C GLU A 23 1.49 -10.18 4.35
N ASP A 24 2.25 -9.88 3.29
CA ASP A 24 3.29 -8.85 3.25
C ASP A 24 3.00 -7.75 2.22
N PHE A 25 1.75 -7.26 2.17
CA PHE A 25 1.39 -6.18 1.27
C PHE A 25 2.05 -4.88 1.71
N ASN A 26 3.00 -4.40 0.90
CA ASN A 26 3.67 -3.12 1.10
C ASN A 26 3.07 -2.03 0.20
N LEU A 27 2.77 -0.87 0.79
CA LEU A 27 2.18 0.27 0.07
C LEU A 27 3.03 0.76 -1.10
N TYR A 28 4.32 0.96 -0.88
CA TYR A 28 5.21 1.56 -1.87
C TYR A 28 5.49 0.67 -3.06
N LYS A 29 5.46 -0.66 -2.87
CA LYS A 29 5.58 -1.62 -3.97
C LYS A 29 4.35 -1.67 -4.88
N ASN A 30 3.19 -1.24 -4.37
CA ASN A 30 1.90 -1.36 -5.04
C ASN A 30 1.28 0.01 -5.37
N ILE A 31 2.08 1.06 -5.29
CA ILE A 31 1.67 2.41 -5.66
C ILE A 31 1.69 2.55 -7.19
N GLY A 32 0.59 3.04 -7.76
CA GLY A 32 0.48 3.28 -9.20
C GLY A 32 1.31 4.48 -9.65
N LYS A 33 1.35 4.75 -10.96
CA LYS A 33 2.08 5.90 -11.54
C LYS A 33 1.73 7.27 -10.92
N ASN A 34 0.54 7.38 -10.32
CA ASN A 34 0.04 8.57 -9.62
C ASN A 34 -0.14 8.35 -8.11
N GLY A 35 0.39 7.26 -7.55
CA GLY A 35 0.27 6.92 -6.14
C GLY A 35 1.42 7.53 -5.31
N ALA A 36 1.03 8.18 -4.21
CA ALA A 36 1.83 8.88 -3.19
C ALA A 36 2.88 9.92 -3.65
#